data_AF-W9JBN7-F1
#
_entry.id   AF-W9JBN7-F1
#
_cell.length_a   1.000
_cell.length_b   1.000
_cell.length_c   1.000
_cell.angle_alpha   90.00
_cell.angle_beta   90.00
_cell.angle_gamma   90.00
#
_symmetry.space_group_name_H-M   'P 1'
#
loop_
_entity.id
_entity.type
_entity.pdbx_description
1 polymer ?
#
loop_
_entity_poly.entity_id
_entity_poly.type
_entity_poly.pdbx_seq_one_letter_code
_entity_poly.pdbx_strand_id
1 'polypeptide(L)'
;MAFPNVDFNLRWQDQNVVKKDGQWTVDGRPTVSVAVSHVHQPPNLPNNTWLGLLVTAPPNAATPPHTHAGAAIVATVIRGHVLNQMVHTQVDQATGETHTHDSGAKVYGPGESWYEAPGCHHVRSENVGNDEALFIANLVVSTDVFKGLDVKARSEEEDFAKIGRVFIIDKDVDE
;
A
#
# COMPACT_ATOMS: atom_id res chain seq x y z
N MET A 1 -22.13 -10.05 3.21
CA MET A 1 -22.40 -9.03 2.19
C MET A 1 -21.85 -9.56 0.87
N ALA A 2 -22.53 -9.37 -0.26
CA ALA A 2 -21.99 -9.76 -1.57
C ALA A 2 -21.31 -8.54 -2.22
N PHE A 3 -20.12 -8.73 -2.76
CA PHE A 3 -19.34 -7.68 -3.43
C PHE A 3 -19.22 -8.03 -4.91
N PRO A 4 -20.20 -7.65 -5.74
CA PRO A 4 -20.28 -8.12 -7.13
C PRO A 4 -19.24 -7.47 -8.06
N ASN A 5 -18.57 -6.42 -7.61
CA ASN A 5 -17.62 -5.63 -8.40
C ASN A 5 -16.16 -6.11 -8.27
N VAL A 6 -15.94 -7.22 -7.56
CA VAL A 6 -14.61 -7.81 -7.34
C VAL A 6 -14.61 -9.28 -7.71
N ASP A 7 -13.56 -9.71 -8.40
CA ASP A 7 -13.32 -11.12 -8.70
C ASP A 7 -12.32 -11.69 -7.68
N PHE A 8 -12.77 -12.57 -6.79
CA PHE A 8 -11.90 -13.21 -5.81
C PHE A 8 -10.90 -14.19 -6.43
N ASN A 9 -11.14 -14.65 -7.66
CA ASN A 9 -10.25 -15.57 -8.37
C ASN A 9 -9.23 -14.86 -9.26
N LEU A 10 -9.31 -13.51 -9.37
CA LEU A 10 -8.34 -12.72 -10.12
C LEU A 10 -6.94 -12.96 -9.53
N ARG A 11 -6.03 -13.47 -10.36
CA ARG A 11 -4.61 -13.53 -10.01
C ARG A 11 -4.03 -12.14 -10.20
N TRP A 12 -3.25 -11.68 -9.23
CA TRP A 12 -2.67 -10.34 -9.29
C TRP A 12 -1.74 -10.15 -10.49
N GLN A 13 -1.09 -11.24 -10.96
CA GLN A 13 -0.23 -11.24 -12.15
C GLN A 13 -1.00 -10.96 -13.45
N ASP A 14 -2.31 -11.17 -13.45
CA ASP A 14 -3.17 -10.92 -14.62
C ASP A 14 -3.71 -9.47 -14.65
N GLN A 15 -3.37 -8.64 -13.66
CA GLN A 15 -3.75 -7.23 -13.66
C GLN A 15 -3.01 -6.47 -14.77
N ASN A 16 -3.77 -5.81 -15.64
CA ASN A 16 -3.19 -4.91 -16.63
C ASN A 16 -2.85 -3.57 -15.97
N VAL A 17 -1.56 -3.31 -15.74
CA VAL A 17 -1.07 -2.05 -15.15
C VAL A 17 -0.59 -1.12 -16.26
N VAL A 18 -1.11 0.11 -16.26
CA VAL A 18 -0.86 1.11 -17.31
C VAL A 18 -0.52 2.46 -16.68
N LYS A 19 0.30 3.27 -17.37
CA LYS A 19 0.63 4.63 -16.95
C LYS A 19 -0.35 5.62 -17.57
N LYS A 20 -1.12 6.33 -16.75
CA LYS A 20 -2.07 7.38 -17.16
C LYS A 20 -1.67 8.69 -16.48
N ASP A 21 -1.46 9.74 -17.28
CA ASP A 21 -1.05 11.06 -16.80
C ASP A 21 0.17 11.04 -15.85
N GLY A 22 1.13 10.15 -16.13
CA GLY A 22 2.35 9.99 -15.34
C GLY A 22 2.23 9.07 -14.12
N GLN A 23 1.03 8.58 -13.78
CA GLN A 23 0.79 7.70 -12.65
C GLN A 23 0.44 6.28 -13.11
N TRP A 24 1.03 5.26 -12.47
CA TRP A 24 0.65 3.86 -12.69
C TRP A 24 -0.70 3.55 -12.04
N THR A 25 -1.57 2.88 -12.78
CA THR A 25 -2.91 2.46 -12.32
C THR A 25 -3.30 1.13 -12.95
N VAL A 26 -4.30 0.46 -12.36
CA VAL A 26 -4.92 -0.72 -12.97
C VAL A 26 -5.85 -0.26 -14.09
N ASP A 27 -5.72 -0.84 -15.29
CA ASP A 27 -6.45 -0.38 -16.46
C ASP A 27 -7.97 -0.50 -16.27
N GLY A 28 -8.71 0.49 -16.78
CA GLY A 28 -10.15 0.62 -16.58
C GLY A 28 -10.61 0.94 -15.14
N ARG A 29 -9.69 1.05 -14.16
CA ARG A 29 -10.03 1.34 -12.76
C ARG A 29 -9.76 2.83 -12.43
N PRO A 30 -10.62 3.46 -11.61
CA PRO A 30 -10.34 4.79 -11.06
C PRO A 30 -9.07 4.81 -10.20
N THR A 31 -8.40 5.96 -10.18
CA THR A 31 -7.21 6.20 -9.36
C THR A 31 -7.60 6.45 -7.89
N VAL A 32 -6.79 5.92 -6.97
CA VAL A 32 -6.91 6.23 -5.53
C VAL A 32 -6.20 7.54 -5.20
N SER A 33 -6.71 8.28 -4.23
CA SER A 33 -6.03 9.45 -3.67
C SER A 33 -5.29 9.05 -2.40
N VAL A 34 -4.04 9.53 -2.25
CA VAL A 34 -3.20 9.27 -1.09
C VAL A 34 -2.73 10.61 -0.54
N ALA A 35 -2.93 10.82 0.77
CA ALA A 35 -2.48 12.03 1.46
C ALA A 35 -1.69 11.65 2.71
N VAL A 36 -0.68 12.44 3.05
CA VAL A 36 0.02 12.29 4.33
C VAL A 36 -0.93 12.74 5.45
N SER A 37 -1.24 11.85 6.38
CA SER A 37 -2.01 12.18 7.59
C SER A 37 -1.07 12.80 8.62
N HIS A 38 0.00 12.08 8.96
CA HIS A 38 0.95 12.47 10.01
C HIS A 38 2.34 11.91 9.72
N VAL A 39 3.36 12.54 10.31
CA VAL A 39 4.75 12.08 10.28
C VAL A 39 5.38 12.34 11.63
N HIS A 40 5.97 11.31 12.23
CA HIS A 40 6.61 11.38 13.54
C HIS A 40 7.93 10.60 13.58
N GLN A 41 8.86 11.05 14.42
CA GLN A 41 10.10 10.34 14.75
C GLN A 41 10.19 10.23 16.27
N PRO A 42 9.38 9.35 16.89
CA PRO A 42 9.29 9.28 18.33
C PRO A 42 10.61 8.72 18.92
N PRO A 43 11.06 9.21 20.08
CA PRO A 43 12.39 8.89 20.62
C PRO A 43 12.56 7.41 21.00
N ASN A 44 11.46 6.69 21.25
CA ASN A 44 11.47 5.25 21.53
C ASN A 44 11.48 4.38 20.26
N LEU A 45 11.43 4.96 19.06
CA LEU A 45 11.66 4.30 17.77
C LEU A 45 12.84 4.97 17.04
N PRO A 46 14.07 4.87 17.59
CA PRO A 46 15.23 5.50 16.96
C PRO A 46 15.43 4.98 15.54
N ASN A 47 15.94 5.85 14.66
CA ASN A 47 16.24 5.58 13.25
C ASN A 47 15.03 5.18 12.38
N ASN A 48 13.82 5.28 12.91
CA ASN A 48 12.59 5.01 12.19
C ASN A 48 11.70 6.25 12.14
N THR A 49 10.91 6.32 11.09
CA THR A 49 9.86 7.33 10.89
C THR A 49 8.52 6.62 10.89
N TRP A 50 7.59 7.12 11.69
CA TRP A 50 6.18 6.74 11.65
C TRP A 50 5.46 7.68 10.68
N LEU A 51 5.04 7.13 9.55
CA LEU A 51 4.30 7.83 8.51
C LEU A 51 2.86 7.29 8.44
N GLY A 52 1.87 8.17 8.56
CA GLY A 52 0.47 7.84 8.31
C GLY A 52 0.04 8.28 6.92
N LEU A 53 -0.50 7.38 6.12
CA LEU A 53 -1.07 7.66 4.81
C LEU A 53 -2.59 7.44 4.84
N LEU A 54 -3.35 8.47 4.50
CA LEU A 54 -4.79 8.39 4.32
C LEU A 54 -5.08 8.08 2.85
N VAL A 55 -5.77 6.97 2.60
CA VAL A 55 -6.08 6.49 1.25
C VAL A 55 -7.58 6.56 1.03
N THR A 56 -7.98 7.33 0.01
CA THR A 56 -9.38 7.45 -0.43
C THR A 56 -9.54 6.75 -1.77
N ALA A 57 -10.40 5.75 -1.81
CA ALA A 57 -10.62 4.93 -2.99
C ALA A 57 -12.07 5.08 -3.46
N PRO A 58 -12.34 5.72 -4.61
CA PRO A 58 -13.69 5.76 -5.18
C PRO A 58 -14.18 4.35 -5.55
N PRO A 59 -15.48 4.16 -5.79
CA PRO A 59 -16.01 2.85 -6.18
C PRO A 59 -15.26 2.25 -7.36
N ASN A 60 -14.93 0.96 -7.28
CA ASN A 60 -14.11 0.24 -8.26
C ASN A 60 -12.65 0.72 -8.39
N ALA A 61 -12.12 1.58 -7.52
CA ALA A 61 -10.70 1.90 -7.57
C ALA A 61 -9.83 0.70 -7.18
N ALA A 62 -8.59 0.68 -7.67
CA ALA A 62 -7.58 -0.30 -7.28
C ALA A 62 -6.19 0.32 -7.35
N THR A 63 -5.28 -0.08 -6.47
CA THR A 63 -3.85 0.20 -6.66
C THR A 63 -3.19 -0.94 -7.43
N PRO A 64 -2.18 -0.65 -8.27
CA PRO A 64 -1.33 -1.69 -8.85
C PRO A 64 -0.58 -2.49 -7.76
N PRO A 65 -0.09 -3.70 -8.07
CA PRO A 65 0.88 -4.41 -7.22
C PRO A 65 2.10 -3.53 -6.90
N HIS A 66 2.47 -3.48 -5.62
CA HIS A 66 3.54 -2.60 -5.12
C HIS A 66 4.16 -3.07 -3.79
N THR A 67 5.28 -2.47 -3.43
CA THR A 67 5.95 -2.64 -2.14
C THR A 67 6.19 -1.30 -1.43
N HIS A 68 6.54 -1.38 -0.14
CA HIS A 68 6.66 -0.21 0.73
C HIS A 68 8.04 0.03 1.33
N ALA A 69 9.11 -0.08 0.53
CA ALA A 69 10.48 0.26 0.95
C ALA A 69 10.92 -0.39 2.29
N GLY A 70 10.45 -1.60 2.56
CA GLY A 70 10.74 -2.34 3.80
C GLY A 70 9.93 -1.90 5.04
N ALA A 71 8.89 -1.09 4.89
CA ALA A 71 8.03 -0.66 5.99
C ALA A 71 7.23 -1.83 6.60
N ALA A 72 7.00 -1.77 7.91
CA ALA A 72 5.93 -2.52 8.57
C ALA A 72 4.66 -1.65 8.59
N ILE A 73 3.51 -2.22 8.22
CA ILE A 73 2.27 -1.45 8.06
C ILE A 73 1.11 -2.09 8.80
N VAL A 74 0.34 -1.27 9.52
CA VAL A 74 -1.03 -1.61 9.89
C VAL A 74 -1.96 -0.63 9.21
N ALA A 75 -2.80 -1.14 8.33
CA ALA A 75 -3.83 -0.36 7.66
C ALA A 75 -5.21 -0.70 8.21
N THR A 76 -5.97 0.34 8.56
CA THR A 76 -7.28 0.21 9.21
C THR A 76 -8.35 0.94 8.42
N VAL A 77 -9.44 0.25 8.12
CA VAL A 77 -10.56 0.81 7.37
C VAL A 77 -11.37 1.75 8.25
N ILE A 78 -11.62 2.95 7.76
CA ILE A 78 -12.43 3.99 8.41
C ILE A 78 -13.88 3.94 7.88
N ARG A 79 -14.06 3.87 6.56
CA ARG A 79 -15.36 3.69 5.90
C ARG A 79 -15.22 2.86 4.61
N GLY A 80 -16.35 2.32 4.14
CA GLY A 80 -16.39 1.46 2.95
C GLY A 80 -15.79 0.07 3.22
N HIS A 81 -15.47 -0.66 2.14
CA HIS A 81 -14.85 -1.97 2.21
C HIS A 81 -13.74 -2.08 1.17
N VAL A 82 -12.65 -2.75 1.53
CA VAL A 82 -11.52 -2.97 0.63
C VAL A 82 -11.08 -4.42 0.66
N LEU A 83 -10.79 -4.97 -0.51
CA LEU A 83 -10.10 -6.26 -0.64
C LEU A 83 -8.61 -6.00 -0.65
N ASN A 84 -7.86 -6.71 0.20
CA ASN A 84 -6.40 -6.69 0.18
C ASN A 84 -5.82 -8.11 0.10
N GLN A 85 -4.66 -8.24 -0.52
CA GLN A 85 -3.87 -9.46 -0.57
C GLN A 85 -2.38 -9.13 -0.49
N MET A 86 -1.69 -9.89 0.36
CA MET A 86 -0.28 -9.73 0.66
C MET A 86 0.45 -11.02 0.32
N VAL A 87 1.55 -10.92 -0.43
CA VAL A 87 2.49 -12.01 -0.69
C VAL A 87 3.79 -11.68 0.01
N HIS A 88 4.26 -12.59 0.85
CA HIS A 88 5.48 -12.41 1.63
C HIS A 88 6.51 -13.44 1.20
N THR A 89 7.65 -12.99 0.68
CA THR A 89 8.75 -13.86 0.30
C THR A 89 9.96 -13.56 1.18
N GLN A 90 10.43 -14.58 1.89
CA GLN A 90 11.62 -14.51 2.72
C GLN A 90 12.69 -15.43 2.16
N VAL A 91 13.92 -14.95 2.14
CA VAL A 91 15.11 -15.77 1.86
C VAL A 91 15.84 -15.99 3.18
N ASP A 92 15.92 -17.25 3.60
CA ASP A 92 16.76 -17.65 4.72
C ASP A 92 18.22 -17.32 4.37
N GLN A 93 18.85 -16.46 5.17
CA GLN A 93 20.20 -15.96 4.89
C GLN A 93 21.29 -17.00 5.14
N ALA A 94 21.01 -18.04 5.93
CA ALA A 94 21.97 -19.10 6.24
C ALA A 94 21.91 -20.24 5.23
N THR A 95 20.71 -20.60 4.77
CA THR A 95 20.50 -21.73 3.85
C THR A 95 20.31 -21.29 2.40
N GLY A 96 19.91 -20.03 2.17
CA GLY A 96 19.49 -19.53 0.86
C GLY A 96 18.08 -19.98 0.45
N GLU A 97 17.36 -20.70 1.31
CA GLU A 97 16.02 -21.18 0.99
C GLU A 97 15.01 -20.02 0.90
N THR A 98 14.13 -20.08 -0.09
CA THR A 98 13.08 -19.08 -0.29
C THR A 98 11.75 -19.64 0.17
N HIS A 99 11.11 -18.96 1.14
CA HIS A 99 9.78 -19.26 1.64
C HIS A 99 8.81 -18.16 1.22
N THR A 100 7.75 -18.54 0.52
CA THR A 100 6.68 -17.61 0.13
C THR A 100 5.39 -17.96 0.84
N HIS A 101 4.74 -16.96 1.43
CA HIS A 101 3.44 -17.06 2.07
C HIS A 101 2.47 -16.06 1.43
N ASP A 102 1.33 -16.55 0.98
CA ASP A 102 0.23 -15.73 0.45
C ASP A 102 -0.86 -15.61 1.53
N SER A 103 -1.28 -14.39 1.87
CA SER A 103 -2.36 -14.18 2.84
C SER A 103 -3.72 -14.64 2.33
N GLY A 104 -3.86 -14.83 1.01
CA GLY A 104 -5.11 -14.89 0.30
C GLY A 104 -5.78 -13.51 0.22
N ALA A 105 -6.67 -13.35 -0.76
CA ALA A 105 -7.49 -12.16 -0.89
C ALA A 105 -8.57 -12.12 0.19
N LYS A 106 -8.62 -11.02 0.96
CA LYS A 106 -9.60 -10.84 2.04
C LYS A 106 -10.20 -9.45 1.99
N VAL A 107 -11.51 -9.37 2.24
CA VAL A 107 -12.22 -8.09 2.40
C VAL A 107 -12.16 -7.63 3.86
N TYR A 108 -11.94 -6.34 4.04
CA TYR A 108 -11.92 -5.62 5.30
C TYR A 108 -12.95 -4.49 5.28
N GLY A 109 -13.77 -4.41 6.31
CA GLY A 109 -14.74 -3.34 6.55
C GLY A 109 -14.34 -2.42 7.70
N PRO A 110 -15.18 -1.44 8.07
CA PRO A 110 -14.84 -0.41 9.06
C PRO A 110 -14.40 -0.98 10.41
N GLY A 111 -13.28 -0.49 10.94
CA GLY A 111 -12.66 -0.95 12.17
C GLY A 111 -11.79 -2.20 12.03
N GLU A 112 -11.86 -2.91 10.90
CA GLU A 112 -10.96 -4.02 10.59
C GLU A 112 -9.63 -3.50 10.02
N SER A 113 -8.58 -4.29 10.21
CA SER A 113 -7.23 -3.95 9.78
C SER A 113 -6.50 -5.15 9.19
N TRP A 114 -5.50 -4.86 8.35
CA TRP A 114 -4.52 -5.83 7.89
C TRP A 114 -3.10 -5.39 8.24
N TYR A 115 -2.21 -6.37 8.27
CA TYR A 115 -0.79 -6.18 8.53
C TYR A 115 0.01 -6.49 7.26
N GLU A 116 0.91 -5.60 6.91
CA GLU A 116 1.91 -5.81 5.86
C GLU A 116 3.27 -5.88 6.53
N ALA A 117 3.91 -7.06 6.43
CA ALA A 117 5.22 -7.27 7.01
C ALA A 117 6.31 -6.49 6.23
N PRO A 118 7.45 -6.14 6.87
CA PRO A 118 8.59 -5.60 6.16
C PRO A 118 8.97 -6.42 4.92
N GLY A 119 9.01 -5.76 3.76
CA GLY A 119 9.33 -6.39 2.47
C GLY A 119 8.19 -7.18 1.85
N CYS A 120 6.99 -7.16 2.43
CA CYS A 120 5.82 -7.77 1.85
C CYS A 120 5.42 -7.06 0.54
N HIS A 121 4.93 -7.86 -0.39
CA HIS A 121 4.36 -7.43 -1.66
C HIS A 121 2.84 -7.30 -1.52
N HIS A 122 2.33 -6.08 -1.58
CA HIS A 122 0.90 -5.80 -1.60
C HIS A 122 0.38 -5.94 -3.03
N VAL A 123 -0.15 -7.12 -3.33
CA VAL A 123 -0.44 -7.54 -4.71
C VAL A 123 -1.85 -7.18 -5.17
N ARG A 124 -2.79 -6.97 -4.24
CA ARG A 124 -4.14 -6.49 -4.55
C ARG A 124 -4.59 -5.50 -3.48
N SER A 125 -5.10 -4.35 -3.90
CA SER A 125 -5.88 -3.44 -3.07
C SER A 125 -7.02 -2.87 -3.91
N GLU A 126 -8.26 -3.21 -3.58
CA GLU A 126 -9.43 -2.88 -4.39
C GLU A 126 -10.58 -2.38 -3.52
N ASN A 127 -11.21 -1.28 -3.91
CA ASN A 127 -12.47 -0.88 -3.30
C ASN A 127 -13.59 -1.83 -3.76
N VAL A 128 -14.28 -2.44 -2.78
CA VAL A 128 -15.38 -3.37 -3.02
C VAL A 128 -16.72 -2.77 -2.59
N GLY A 129 -17.75 -3.00 -3.39
CA GLY A 129 -19.07 -2.38 -3.26
C GLY A 129 -19.22 -1.10 -4.09
N ASN A 130 -20.24 -0.32 -3.75
CA ASN A 130 -20.65 0.88 -4.51
C ASN A 130 -20.28 2.19 -3.82
N ASP A 131 -19.72 2.13 -2.61
CA ASP A 131 -19.40 3.29 -1.79
C ASP A 131 -17.91 3.62 -1.91
N GLU A 132 -17.55 4.87 -1.64
CA GLU A 132 -16.15 5.24 -1.47
C GLU A 132 -15.58 4.59 -0.18
N ALA A 133 -14.38 4.02 -0.29
CA ALA A 133 -13.64 3.51 0.83
C ALA A 133 -12.57 4.52 1.30
N LEU A 134 -12.34 4.55 2.61
CA LEU A 134 -11.31 5.34 3.25
C LEU A 134 -10.62 4.47 4.29
N PHE A 135 -9.30 4.42 4.25
CA PHE A 135 -8.50 3.76 5.27
C PHE A 135 -7.23 4.56 5.56
N ILE A 136 -6.64 4.32 6.73
CA ILE A 136 -5.34 4.88 7.10
C ILE A 136 -4.31 3.76 7.21
N ALA A 137 -3.21 3.87 6.49
CA ALA A 137 -2.04 3.00 6.60
C ALA A 137 -1.02 3.66 7.52
N ASN A 138 -0.67 3.00 8.63
CA ASN A 138 0.38 3.45 9.53
C ASN A 138 1.66 2.67 9.24
N LEU A 139 2.65 3.35 8.69
CA LEU A 139 3.93 2.79 8.29
C LEU A 139 4.97 3.10 9.37
N VAL A 140 5.73 2.09 9.77
CA VAL A 140 7.02 2.26 10.43
C VAL A 140 8.09 1.88 9.43
N VAL A 141 8.92 2.85 9.04
CA VAL A 141 9.92 2.70 7.98
C VAL A 141 11.23 3.35 8.40
N SER A 142 12.36 2.85 7.88
CA SER A 142 13.68 3.45 8.13
C SER A 142 13.67 4.93 7.74
N THR A 143 14.20 5.79 8.62
CA THR A 143 14.34 7.22 8.34
C THR A 143 15.22 7.49 7.12
N ASP A 144 16.15 6.58 6.79
CA ASP A 144 17.03 6.72 5.64
C ASP A 144 16.28 6.70 4.29
N VAL A 145 15.07 6.12 4.24
CA VAL A 145 14.20 6.16 3.06
C VAL A 145 13.91 7.61 2.62
N PHE A 146 13.84 8.53 3.58
CA PHE A 146 13.57 9.95 3.36
C PHE A 146 14.85 10.81 3.34
N LYS A 147 16.05 10.22 3.24
CA LYS A 147 17.29 10.98 3.18
C LYS A 147 17.24 12.03 2.07
N GLY A 148 17.53 13.28 2.46
CA GLY A 148 17.47 14.45 1.58
C GLY A 148 16.12 15.17 1.52
N LEU A 149 15.10 14.68 2.23
CA LEU A 149 13.82 15.36 2.41
C LEU A 149 13.69 15.92 3.82
N ASP A 150 12.99 17.05 3.98
CA ASP A 150 12.45 17.45 5.27
C ASP A 150 11.16 16.66 5.54
N VAL A 151 11.27 15.61 6.34
CA VAL A 151 10.16 14.72 6.67
C VAL A 151 9.02 15.42 7.42
N LYS A 152 9.28 16.56 8.05
CA LYS A 152 8.28 17.32 8.81
C LYS A 152 7.59 18.39 7.97
N ALA A 153 8.19 18.79 6.86
CA ALA A 153 7.60 19.81 5.99
C ALA A 153 6.32 19.27 5.31
N ARG A 154 5.33 20.15 5.20
CA ARG A 154 3.97 19.84 4.73
C ARG A 154 3.58 20.82 3.64
N SER A 155 3.59 20.33 2.42
CA SER A 155 3.02 20.93 1.21
C SER A 155 2.67 19.80 0.25
N GLU A 156 1.93 20.10 -0.81
CA GLU A 156 1.58 19.09 -1.82
C GLU A 156 2.84 18.44 -2.41
N GLU A 157 3.81 19.24 -2.83
CA GLU A 157 5.09 18.76 -3.38
C GLU A 157 5.88 17.91 -2.38
N GLU A 158 6.00 18.37 -1.14
CA GLU A 158 6.75 17.65 -0.10
C GLU A 158 6.04 16.36 0.32
N ASP A 159 4.70 16.35 0.36
CA ASP A 159 3.91 15.16 0.69
C ASP A 159 3.99 14.14 -0.44
N PHE A 160 3.89 14.56 -1.71
CA PHE A 160 4.13 13.68 -2.86
C PHE A 160 5.55 13.11 -2.88
N ALA A 161 6.56 13.92 -2.57
CA ALA A 161 7.94 13.44 -2.47
C ALA A 161 8.09 12.35 -1.40
N LYS A 162 7.43 12.50 -0.24
CA LYS A 162 7.44 11.46 0.83
C LYS A 162 6.69 10.19 0.39
N ILE A 163 5.50 10.33 -0.19
CA ILE A 163 4.69 9.20 -0.66
C ILE A 163 5.46 8.39 -1.70
N GLY A 164 6.11 9.05 -2.67
CA GLY A 164 6.90 8.40 -3.71
C GLY A 164 8.11 7.62 -3.19
N ARG A 165 8.61 7.89 -1.96
CA ARG A 165 9.69 7.11 -1.35
C ARG A 165 9.24 5.78 -0.77
N VAL A 166 7.95 5.65 -0.46
CA VAL A 166 7.38 4.48 0.21
C VAL A 166 6.38 3.73 -0.67
N PHE A 167 6.18 4.13 -1.92
CA PHE A 167 5.29 3.46 -2.86
C PHE A 167 6.09 3.06 -4.09
N ILE A 168 6.53 1.80 -4.14
CA ILE A 168 7.36 1.27 -5.21
C ILE A 168 6.49 0.34 -6.04
N ILE A 169 6.07 0.80 -7.22
CA ILE A 169 5.27 0.02 -8.16
C ILE A 169 6.17 -1.02 -8.83
N ASP A 170 5.69 -2.26 -8.98
CA ASP A 170 6.44 -3.35 -9.62
C ASP A 170 6.97 -2.95 -11.02
N LYS A 171 6.13 -2.25 -11.79
CA LYS A 171 6.47 -1.75 -13.13
C LYS A 171 7.63 -0.76 -13.17
N ASP A 172 7.90 -0.04 -12.07
CA ASP A 172 9.07 0.85 -12.00
C ASP A 172 10.38 0.08 -11.70
N VAL A 173 10.30 -1.20 -11.28
CA VAL A 173 11.45 -2.06 -10.97
C VAL A 173 11.80 -2.97 -12.16
N ASP A 174 10.80 -3.31 -12.98
CA ASP A 174 10.96 -4.13 -14.19
C ASP A 174 11.54 -3.36 -15.40
N GLU A 175 11.53 -2.02 -15.38
CA GLU A 175 12.10 -1.12 -16.41
C GLU A 175 13.56 -0.74 -16.12
#